data_AF-W1YR37-F1
#
_entry.id   AF-W1YR37-F1
#
_cell.length_a   1.000
_cell.length_b   1.000
_cell.length_c   1.000
_cell.angle_alpha   90.00
_cell.angle_beta   90.00
_cell.angle_gamma   90.00
#
_symmetry.space_group_name_H-M   'P 1'
#
loop_
_entity.id
_entity.type
_entity.pdbx_description
1 polymer ?
#
loop_
_entity_poly.entity_id
_entity_poly.type
_entity_poly.pdbx_seq_one_letter_code
_entity_poly.pdbx_strand_id
1 'polypeptide(L)' 'AADIAAEKASRRINFAKIAEPMQAPNLLALQTESFDWLVGNEKWRARVDAATSARPGSLPETSGLEE' A
#
# COMPACT_ATOMS: atom_id res chain seq x y z
N ALA A 1 8.38 3.97 -1.49
CA ALA A 1 9.06 3.28 -0.38
C ALA A 1 9.40 1.81 -0.68
N ALA A 2 9.00 1.23 -1.83
CA ALA A 2 9.22 -0.20 -2.13
C ALA A 2 10.69 -0.58 -2.42
N ASP A 3 11.53 0.32 -2.91
CA ASP A 3 12.89 -0.03 -3.36
C ASP A 3 13.98 -0.08 -2.26
N ILE A 4 13.73 0.47 -1.07
CA ILE A 4 14.80 0.64 -0.06
C ILE A 4 15.25 -0.69 0.55
N ALA A 5 14.35 -1.68 0.65
CA ALA A 5 14.67 -2.98 1.25
C ALA A 5 15.56 -3.85 0.34
N ALA A 6 15.40 -3.76 -0.98
CA ALA A 6 16.21 -4.49 -1.94
C ALA A 6 17.63 -3.92 -2.03
N GLU A 7 17.79 -2.59 -1.95
CA GLU A 7 19.08 -1.92 -2.10
C GLU A 7 20.07 -2.23 -0.96
N LYS A 8 19.57 -2.53 0.26
CA LYS A 8 20.40 -2.84 1.43
C LYS A 8 20.63 -4.33 1.68
N ALA A 9 20.01 -5.21 0.91
CA ALA A 9 20.13 -6.65 1.14
C ALA A 9 21.48 -7.18 0.64
N SER A 10 22.21 -7.92 1.49
CA SER A 10 23.39 -8.66 1.06
C SER A 10 23.02 -9.71 0.00
N ARG A 11 23.90 -9.92 -0.98
CA ARG A 11 23.65 -10.82 -2.10
C ARG A 11 23.48 -12.27 -1.61
N ARG A 12 22.26 -12.81 -1.71
CA ARG A 12 21.93 -14.22 -1.42
C ARG A 12 21.80 -15.01 -2.72
N ILE A 13 22.56 -16.09 -2.86
CA ILE A 13 22.43 -17.00 -4.01
C ILE A 13 21.03 -17.63 -3.98
N ASN A 14 20.35 -17.63 -5.13
CA ASN A 14 19.05 -18.29 -5.32
C ASN A 14 19.12 -19.23 -6.52
N PHE A 15 18.17 -20.16 -6.60
CA PHE A 15 18.07 -21.15 -7.68
C PHE A 15 16.78 -20.96 -8.51
N ALA A 16 16.23 -19.74 -8.52
CA ALA A 16 14.98 -19.46 -9.24
C ALA A 16 15.21 -19.57 -10.75
N LYS A 17 14.51 -20.50 -11.42
CA LYS A 17 14.59 -20.68 -12.87
C LYS A 17 13.74 -19.67 -13.64
N ILE A 18 12.69 -19.16 -13.01
CA ILE A 18 11.74 -18.20 -13.57
C ILE A 18 11.76 -16.96 -12.68
N ALA A 19 11.78 -15.77 -13.29
CA ALA A 19 11.71 -14.51 -12.57
C ALA A 19 10.26 -14.22 -12.15
N GLU A 20 10.07 -13.73 -10.91
CA GLU A 20 8.74 -13.33 -10.46
C GLU A 20 8.28 -12.05 -11.19
N PRO A 21 7.07 -12.05 -11.78
CA PRO A 21 6.58 -10.90 -12.55
C PRO A 21 6.16 -9.73 -11.65
N MET A 22 5.89 -9.98 -10.37
CA MET A 22 5.43 -9.00 -9.39
C MET A 22 6.22 -9.15 -8.11
N GLN A 23 6.56 -8.03 -7.49
CA GLN A 23 7.27 -8.01 -6.22
C GLN A 23 6.35 -8.39 -5.06
N ALA A 24 6.95 -8.82 -3.95
CA ALA A 24 6.22 -9.05 -2.71
C ALA A 24 5.48 -7.77 -2.28
N PRO A 25 4.19 -7.86 -1.92
CA PRO A 25 3.44 -6.70 -1.46
C PRO A 25 3.93 -6.23 -0.09
N ASN A 26 3.55 -5.00 0.29
CA ASN A 26 3.75 -4.55 1.66
C ASN A 26 2.91 -5.41 2.61
N LEU A 27 3.58 -6.23 3.42
CA LEU A 27 2.95 -7.21 4.31
C LEU A 27 2.05 -6.57 5.37
N LEU A 28 2.29 -5.31 5.71
CA LEU A 28 1.51 -4.57 6.71
C LEU A 28 0.48 -3.64 6.07
N ALA A 29 0.37 -3.62 4.72
CA ALA A 29 -0.48 -2.68 4.01
C ALA A 29 -1.92 -2.69 4.55
N LEU A 30 -2.54 -3.87 4.66
CA LEU A 30 -3.91 -3.97 5.15
C LEU A 30 -4.08 -3.34 6.54
N GLN A 31 -3.14 -3.57 7.44
CA GLN A 31 -3.20 -3.08 8.81
C GLN A 31 -2.98 -1.56 8.86
N THR A 32 -1.93 -1.07 8.18
CA THR A 32 -1.61 0.35 8.13
C THR A 32 -2.71 1.14 7.45
N GLU A 33 -3.25 0.62 6.34
CA GLU A 33 -4.27 1.30 5.56
C GLU A 33 -5.63 1.31 6.26
N SER A 34 -6.00 0.23 6.95
CA SER A 34 -7.21 0.20 7.78
C SER A 34 -7.14 1.23 8.90
N PHE A 35 -5.98 1.35 9.54
CA PHE A 35 -5.79 2.36 10.59
C PHE A 35 -5.80 3.78 10.02
N ASP A 36 -5.11 4.01 8.89
CA ASP A 36 -5.08 5.31 8.20
C ASP A 36 -6.49 5.79 7.83
N TRP A 37 -7.37 4.88 7.39
CA TRP A 37 -8.79 5.14 7.17
C TRP A 37 -9.53 5.47 8.46
N LEU A 38 -9.31 4.68 9.52
CA LEU A 38 -9.99 4.86 10.80
C LEU A 38 -9.71 6.24 11.40
N VAL A 39 -8.45 6.69 11.39
CA VAL A 39 -8.08 8.00 11.95
C VAL A 39 -8.26 9.16 10.97
N GLY A 40 -8.58 8.88 9.71
CA GLY A 40 -8.75 9.90 8.68
C GLY A 40 -7.49 10.74 8.46
N ASN A 41 -6.32 10.11 8.29
CA ASN A 41 -5.08 10.88 8.09
C ASN A 41 -4.87 11.37 6.64
N GLU A 42 -3.86 12.21 6.42
CA GLU A 42 -3.55 12.79 5.10
C GLU A 42 -3.22 11.73 4.04
N LYS A 43 -2.56 10.63 4.43
CA LYS A 43 -2.21 9.55 3.50
C LYS A 43 -3.45 8.85 2.97
N TRP A 44 -4.42 8.57 3.85
CA TRP A 44 -5.69 8.00 3.43
C TRP A 44 -6.49 8.97 2.55
N ARG A 45 -6.60 10.26 2.93
CA ARG A 45 -7.29 11.27 2.10
C ARG A 45 -6.72 11.37 0.69
N ALA A 46 -5.39 11.45 0.56
CA ALA A 46 -4.74 11.50 -0.75
C ALA A 46 -5.01 10.24 -1.59
N ARG A 47 -5.16 9.07 -0.94
CA ARG A 47 -5.57 7.84 -1.64
C ARG A 47 -7.02 7.88 -2.09
N VAL A 48 -7.93 8.41 -1.27
CA VAL A 48 -9.33 8.60 -1.66
C VAL A 48 -9.43 9.53 -2.86
N ASP A 49 -8.73 10.66 -2.86
CA ASP A 49 -8.74 11.60 -4.00
C ASP A 49 -8.24 10.96 -5.30
N ALA A 50 -7.14 10.20 -5.22
CA ALA A 50 -6.59 9.46 -6.34
C ALA A 50 -7.55 8.35 -6.83
N ALA A 51 -8.19 7.63 -5.89
CA ALA A 51 -9.14 6.57 -6.19
C ALA A 51 -10.43 7.14 -6.82
N THR A 52 -10.94 8.27 -6.32
CA THR A 52 -12.09 8.97 -6.89
C THR A 52 -11.82 9.46 -8.30
N SER A 53 -10.61 9.94 -8.57
CA SER A 53 -10.18 10.34 -9.93
C SER A 53 -10.11 9.16 -10.90
N ALA A 54 -9.71 7.97 -10.43
CA ALA A 54 -9.63 6.77 -11.26
C ALA A 54 -10.99 6.08 -11.44
N ARG A 55 -11.74 5.96 -10.35
CA ARG A 55 -13.07 5.34 -10.28
C ARG A 55 -13.82 5.86 -9.04
N PRO A 56 -14.79 6.78 -9.23
CA PRO A 56 -15.62 7.30 -8.15
C PRO A 56 -16.29 6.19 -7.34
N GLY A 57 -16.32 6.34 -6.01
CA GLY A 57 -16.93 5.39 -5.08
C GLY A 57 -16.17 4.07 -4.87
N SER A 58 -14.89 3.99 -5.27
CA SER A 58 -14.07 2.79 -5.07
C SER A 58 -13.50 2.64 -3.65
N LEU A 59 -13.49 3.72 -2.86
CA LEU A 59 -13.07 3.75 -1.47
C LEU A 59 -14.13 4.49 -0.62
N PRO A 60 -14.23 4.20 0.68
CA PRO A 60 -15.07 4.97 1.59
C PRO A 60 -14.57 6.41 1.65
N GLU A 61 -15.49 7.37 1.49
CA GLU A 61 -15.20 8.81 1.51
C GLU A 61 -15.20 9.41 2.92
N THR A 62 -15.79 8.69 3.88
CA THR A 62 -15.85 9.08 5.29
C THR A 62 -14.84 8.29 6.11
N SER A 63 -14.16 9.00 7.02
CA SER A 63 -13.26 8.42 8.01
C SER A 63 -14.03 7.51 8.97
N GLY A 64 -13.41 6.43 9.44
CA GLY A 64 -14.08 5.47 10.32
C GLY A 64 -14.46 6.00 11.72
N LEU A 65 -13.90 7.15 12.13
CA LEU A 65 -14.24 7.83 13.38
C LEU A 65 -15.12 9.08 13.18
N GLU A 66 -15.42 9.45 11.94
CA GLU A 66 -16.31 10.55 11.62
C GLU A 66 -17.69 9.98 11.29
N GLU A 67 -18.69 10.23 12.15
CA GLU A 67 -20.11 9.96 11.91
C GLU A 67 -20.91 11.25 11.75
#